data_AF-A0A259CJL6-F1
#
_entry.id   AF-A0A259CJL6-F1
#
_cell.length_a   1.000
_cell.length_b   1.000
_cell.length_c   1.000
_cell.angle_alpha   90.00
_cell.angle_beta   90.00
_cell.angle_gamma   90.00
#
_symmetry.space_group_name_H-M   'P 1'
#
loop_
_entity.id
_entity.type
_entity.pdbx_description
1 polymer ?
#
loop_
_entity_poly.entity_id
_entity_poly.type
_entity_poly.pdbx_seq_one_letter_code
_entity_poly.pdbx_strand_id
1 'polypeptide(L)'
;DLAQIAQLGYKSVINNRPDFEGGPSQPTNAAIAAEAERLGLNYVYLPVVPGAVTPDQVVEMARLLKTLPGPVLAFCRSGARSTNLYQMALQVR
;
A
#
# COMPACT_ATOMS: atom_id res chain seq x y z
N ASP A 1 10.98 -0.68 -8.59
CA ASP A 1 9.80 -1.38 -9.14
C ASP A 1 8.64 -0.45 -9.53
N LEU A 2 8.47 0.72 -8.90
CA LEU A 2 7.36 1.63 -9.22
C LEU A 2 7.27 2.01 -10.71
N ALA A 3 8.40 2.19 -11.40
CA ALA A 3 8.41 2.49 -12.83
C ALA A 3 7.75 1.37 -13.66
N GLN A 4 8.04 0.10 -13.34
CA GLN A 4 7.40 -1.04 -14.00
C GLN A 4 5.91 -1.11 -13.64
N ILE A 5 5.55 -0.83 -12.38
CA ILE A 5 4.15 -0.79 -11.93
C ILE A 5 3.36 0.25 -12.74
N ALA A 6 3.91 1.45 -12.94
CA ALA A 6 3.30 2.49 -13.76
C ALA A 6 3.17 2.04 -15.24
N GLN A 7 4.21 1.40 -15.80
CA GLN A 7 4.19 0.88 -17.18
C GLN A 7 3.14 -0.22 -17.38
N LEU A 8 2.89 -1.05 -16.36
CA LEU A 8 1.83 -2.07 -16.36
C LEU A 8 0.42 -1.48 -16.23
N GLY A 9 0.28 -0.15 -16.11
CA GLY A 9 -0.99 0.55 -16.15
C GLY A 9 -1.66 0.75 -14.78
N TYR A 10 -1.02 0.34 -13.68
CA TYR A 10 -1.50 0.67 -12.34
C TYR A 10 -1.56 2.18 -12.15
N LYS A 11 -2.57 2.64 -11.42
CA LYS A 11 -2.82 4.08 -11.17
C LYS A 11 -2.59 4.48 -9.72
N SER A 12 -2.64 3.51 -8.81
CA SER A 12 -2.46 3.76 -7.39
C SER A 12 -1.64 2.67 -6.70
N VAL A 13 -0.90 3.05 -5.68
CA VAL A 13 -0.10 2.16 -4.83
C VAL A 13 -0.41 2.42 -3.36
N ILE A 14 -0.67 1.34 -2.61
CA ILE A 14 -0.84 1.37 -1.15
C ILE A 14 0.35 0.67 -0.50
N ASN A 15 1.10 1.39 0.34
CA ASN A 15 2.20 0.85 1.11
C ASN A 15 1.72 0.46 2.52
N ASN A 16 1.68 -0.85 2.80
CA ASN A 16 1.34 -1.40 4.11
C ASN A 16 2.56 -1.78 4.95
N ARG A 17 3.78 -1.45 4.52
CA ARG A 17 5.01 -1.74 5.24
C ARG A 17 5.45 -0.51 6.06
N PRO A 18 5.49 -0.60 7.41
CA PRO A 18 6.10 0.43 8.24
C PRO A 18 7.55 0.69 7.86
N ASP A 19 7.99 1.94 8.02
CA ASP A 19 9.39 2.31 7.87
C ASP A 19 10.30 1.53 8.82
N PHE A 20 11.55 1.33 8.36
CA PHE A 20 12.63 0.69 9.11
C PHE A 20 12.43 -0.77 9.52
N GLU A 21 11.31 -1.42 9.15
CA GLU A 21 11.06 -2.84 9.45
C GLU A 21 12.17 -3.77 8.89
N GLY A 22 12.70 -3.47 7.71
CA GLY A 22 13.79 -4.22 7.07
C GLY A 22 15.19 -3.69 7.38
N GLY A 23 15.31 -2.74 8.30
CA GLY A 23 16.58 -2.06 8.58
C GLY A 23 16.97 -1.03 7.49
N PRO A 24 18.25 -0.59 7.46
CA PRO A 24 18.71 0.55 6.66
C PRO A 24 18.57 0.39 5.14
N SER A 25 18.48 -0.84 4.64
CA SER A 25 18.33 -1.14 3.22
C SER A 25 16.89 -1.02 2.72
N GLN A 26 15.91 -0.89 3.63
CA GLN A 26 14.53 -0.60 3.25
C GLN A 26 14.42 0.85 2.80
N PRO A 27 13.92 1.13 1.58
CA PRO A 27 13.53 2.49 1.20
C PRO A 27 12.46 3.02 2.13
N THR A 28 12.60 4.26 2.57
CA THR A 28 11.58 4.90 3.42
C THR A 28 10.31 5.17 2.62
N ASN A 29 9.19 5.24 3.32
CA ASN A 29 7.92 5.65 2.80
C ASN A 29 8.04 6.97 2.02
N ALA A 30 8.77 7.94 2.57
CA ALA A 30 9.00 9.23 1.90
C ALA A 30 9.73 9.07 0.56
N ALA A 31 10.75 8.22 0.48
CA ALA A 31 11.46 7.96 -0.76
C ALA A 31 10.57 7.27 -1.81
N ILE A 32 9.74 6.32 -1.38
CA ILE A 32 8.80 5.62 -2.26
C ILE A 32 7.70 6.58 -2.74
N ALA A 33 7.18 7.44 -1.86
CA ALA A 33 6.15 8.43 -2.19
C ALA A 33 6.65 9.43 -3.25
N ALA A 34 7.86 9.97 -3.08
CA ALA A 34 8.47 10.89 -4.03
C ALA A 34 8.65 10.25 -5.43
N GLU A 35 9.06 8.98 -5.48
CA GLU A 35 9.19 8.27 -6.74
C GLU A 35 7.82 7.94 -7.38
N ALA A 36 6.82 7.60 -6.56
CA ALA A 36 5.46 7.38 -7.04
C ALA A 36 4.88 8.66 -7.68
N GLU A 37 5.06 9.81 -7.02
CA GLU A 37 4.66 11.11 -7.53
C GLU A 37 5.35 11.44 -8.86
N ARG A 38 6.68 11.25 -8.94
CA ARG A 38 7.46 11.46 -10.17
C ARG A 38 6.95 10.61 -11.35
N LEU A 39 6.39 9.44 -11.06
CA LEU A 39 5.83 8.50 -12.04
C LEU A 39 4.33 8.71 -12.29
N GLY A 40 3.68 9.68 -11.65
CA GLY A 40 2.25 9.95 -11.78
C GLY A 40 1.35 8.90 -11.13
N LEU A 41 1.87 8.13 -10.18
CA LEU A 41 1.10 7.17 -9.38
C LEU A 41 0.48 7.86 -8.16
N ASN A 42 -0.79 7.57 -7.87
CA ASN A 42 -1.36 7.93 -6.59
C ASN A 42 -0.73 7.04 -5.52
N TYR A 43 -0.27 7.62 -4.42
CA TYR A 43 0.42 6.87 -3.37
C TYR A 43 -0.25 7.09 -2.03
N VAL A 44 -0.49 5.99 -1.30
CA VAL A 44 -1.02 6.03 0.06
C VAL A 44 -0.18 5.18 0.99
N TYR A 45 0.16 5.76 2.14
CA TYR A 45 0.82 5.06 3.23
C TYR A 45 -0.21 4.63 4.27
N LEU A 46 -0.43 3.32 4.38
CA LEU A 46 -1.32 2.71 5.37
C LEU A 46 -0.53 1.60 6.11
N PRO A 47 0.45 1.96 6.97
CA PRO A 47 1.36 1.00 7.57
C PRO A 47 0.62 0.04 8.50
N VAL A 48 0.92 -1.25 8.38
CA VAL A 48 0.33 -2.30 9.23
C VAL A 48 1.45 -3.11 9.88
N VAL A 49 1.44 -3.15 11.21
CA VAL A 49 2.35 -4.00 11.99
C VAL A 49 1.87 -5.46 11.89
N PRO A 50 2.76 -6.43 11.61
CA PRO A 50 2.39 -7.84 11.56
C PRO A 50 1.66 -8.29 12.85
N GLY A 51 0.50 -8.93 12.70
CA GLY A 51 -0.30 -9.43 13.82
C GLY A 51 -1.13 -8.37 14.58
N ALA A 52 -1.02 -7.09 14.21
CA ALA A 52 -1.70 -5.99 14.89
C ALA A 52 -2.50 -5.12 13.89
N VAL A 53 -3.36 -5.76 13.09
CA VAL A 53 -4.32 -5.07 12.23
C VAL A 53 -5.41 -4.45 13.10
N THR A 54 -5.73 -3.19 12.86
CA THR A 54 -6.81 -2.47 13.56
C THR A 54 -8.08 -2.36 12.72
N PRO A 55 -9.27 -2.26 13.34
CA PRO A 55 -10.52 -2.01 12.62
C PRO A 55 -10.46 -0.76 11.73
N ASP A 56 -9.82 0.32 12.20
CA ASP A 56 -9.70 1.57 11.46
C ASP A 56 -8.87 1.38 10.18
N GLN A 57 -7.78 0.60 10.24
CA GLN A 57 -7.01 0.28 9.03
C GLN A 57 -7.81 -0.56 8.03
N VAL A 58 -8.69 -1.44 8.51
CA VAL A 58 -9.57 -2.24 7.65
C VAL A 58 -10.59 -1.35 6.94
N VAL A 59 -11.25 -0.45 7.68
CA VAL A 59 -12.18 0.54 7.12
C VAL A 59 -11.47 1.47 6.13
N GLU A 60 -10.27 1.94 6.49
CA GLU A 60 -9.50 2.81 5.61
C GLU A 60 -9.06 2.09 4.33
N MET A 61 -8.59 0.85 4.42
CA MET A 61 -8.31 0.04 3.23
C MET A 61 -9.55 -0.12 2.35
N ALA A 62 -10.72 -0.39 2.93
CA ALA A 62 -11.98 -0.50 2.18
C ALA A 62 -12.36 0.81 1.48
N ARG A 63 -12.17 1.95 2.17
CA ARG A 63 -12.37 3.28 1.59
C ARG A 63 -11.42 3.52 0.41
N LEU A 64 -10.12 3.27 0.61
CA LEU A 64 -9.09 3.46 -0.40
C LEU A 64 -9.34 2.61 -1.66
N LEU A 65 -9.73 1.35 -1.50
CA LEU A 65 -10.09 0.47 -2.63
C LEU A 65 -11.29 0.99 -3.44
N LYS A 66 -12.22 1.71 -2.80
CA LYS A 66 -13.39 2.32 -3.46
C LYS A 66 -13.05 3.67 -4.12
N THR A 67 -12.11 4.44 -3.56
CA THR A 67 -11.87 5.83 -3.97
C THR A 67 -10.63 6.04 -4.84
N LEU A 68 -9.63 5.17 -4.74
CA LEU A 68 -8.39 5.34 -5.51
C LEU A 68 -8.60 4.97 -6.98
N PRO A 69 -7.95 5.71 -7.91
CA PRO A 69 -7.91 5.30 -9.32
C PRO A 69 -7.35 3.87 -9.47
N GLY A 70 -8.12 2.99 -10.10
CA GLY A 70 -7.70 1.62 -10.39
C GLY A 70 -6.93 1.50 -11.71
N PRO A 71 -6.13 0.44 -11.91
CA PRO A 71 -5.85 -0.64 -10.95
C PRO A 71 -4.98 -0.19 -9.77
N VAL A 72 -5.23 -0.77 -8.59
CA VAL A 72 -4.51 -0.47 -7.33
C VAL A 72 -3.58 -1.63 -6.99
N LEU A 73 -2.32 -1.32 -6.65
CA LEU A 73 -1.36 -2.28 -6.12
C LEU A 73 -1.12 -2.01 -4.63
N ALA A 74 -1.39 -2.99 -3.77
CA ALA A 74 -1.03 -2.92 -2.35
C ALA A 74 0.18 -3.81 -2.07
N PHE A 75 1.16 -3.31 -1.32
CA PHE A 75 2.37 -4.07 -0.99
C PHE A 75 2.78 -3.93 0.47
N CYS A 76 3.56 -4.90 0.94
CA CYS A 76 4.24 -4.85 2.22
C CYS A 76 5.67 -5.40 2.07
N ARG A 77 6.18 -6.24 2.98
CA ARG A 77 7.45 -6.96 2.76
C ARG A 77 7.31 -8.17 1.84
N SER A 78 6.29 -9.01 2.06
CA SER A 78 6.11 -10.30 1.37
C SER A 78 4.73 -10.47 0.72
N GLY A 79 3.90 -9.42 0.71
CA GLY A 79 2.52 -9.45 0.24
C GLY A 79 1.49 -9.93 1.27
N ALA A 80 1.85 -10.82 2.20
CA ALA A 80 0.90 -11.45 3.12
C ALA A 80 0.03 -10.46 3.95
N ARG A 81 0.62 -9.36 4.45
CA ARG A 81 -0.15 -8.35 5.19
C ARG A 81 -1.16 -7.62 4.31
N SER A 82 -0.74 -7.20 3.12
CA SER A 82 -1.61 -6.53 2.15
C SER A 82 -2.76 -7.45 1.73
N THR A 83 -2.48 -8.73 1.51
CA THR A 83 -3.51 -9.74 1.23
C THR A 83 -4.50 -9.86 2.38
N ASN A 84 -4.02 -10.02 3.63
CA ASN A 84 -4.90 -10.16 4.78
C ASN A 84 -5.76 -8.91 5.00
N LEU A 85 -5.16 -7.72 4.91
CA LEU A 85 -5.87 -6.45 5.06
C LEU A 85 -6.92 -6.27 3.96
N TYR A 86 -6.59 -6.61 2.71
CA TYR A 86 -7.52 -6.61 1.58
C TYR A 86 -8.71 -7.54 1.85
N GLN A 87 -8.47 -8.79 2.28
CA GLN A 87 -9.56 -9.74 2.58
C GLN A 87 -10.49 -9.24 3.68
N MET A 88 -9.95 -8.61 4.73
CA MET A 88 -10.75 -7.98 5.78
C MET A 88 -11.55 -6.79 5.25
N ALA A 89 -10.93 -5.97 4.39
CA ALA A 89 -11.57 -4.79 3.80
C ALA A 89 -12.77 -5.16 2.93
N LEU A 90 -12.75 -6.30 2.24
CA LEU A 90 -13.90 -6.80 1.48
C LEU A 90 -15.12 -7.16 2.34
N GLN A 91 -14.94 -7.33 3.65
CA GLN A 91 -16.03 -7.63 4.59
C GLN A 91 -16.69 -6.38 5.16
N VAL A 92 -16.11 -5.19 4.91
CA VAL A 92 -16.69 -3.90 5.31
C VAL A 92 -17.87 -3.61 4.40
N ARG A 93 -19.06 -3.53 4.98
CA ARG A 93 -20.32 -3.23 4.28
C ARG A 93 -20.34 -1.80 3.76
#